data_AF-A0A9P6IH81-F1
#
_entry.id   AF-A0A9P6IH81-F1
#
_cell.length_a   1.000
_cell.length_b   1.000
_cell.length_c   1.000
_cell.angle_alpha   90.00
_cell.angle_beta   90.00
_cell.angle_gamma   90.00
#
_symmetry.space_group_name_H-M   'P 1'
#
loop_
_entity.id
_entity.type
_entity.pdbx_description
1 polymer ?
#
loop_
_entity_poly.entity_id
_entity_poly.type
_entity_poly.pdbx_seq_one_letter_code
_entity_poly.pdbx_strand_id
1 'polypeptide(L)'
;MAAPSTSPFSQEQTSSNFALQQYLALQSQHEELRQHLDQIRHINTCNTSLASSPSVSPTRSACSPFGQYPNAAPSPSSSGRRHHSRSRRSSLSSPKARRSSSLAPIADETTIWAVAEEEQRLFDVNEGMKRALMELLNCEQVRSDSSFRMWVQCRLMDTERELRSERRRKSAP
;
A
#
# COMPACT_ATOMS: atom_id res chain seq x y z
N MET A 1 31.01 -48.37 10.23
CA MET A 1 30.13 -47.30 10.74
C MET A 1 29.53 -46.61 9.53
N ALA A 2 28.26 -46.88 9.20
CA ALA A 2 27.58 -46.23 8.09
C ALA A 2 27.07 -44.85 8.56
N ALA A 3 27.38 -43.80 7.79
CA ALA A 3 26.89 -42.45 8.07
C ALA A 3 25.35 -42.39 7.91
N PRO A 4 24.63 -41.61 8.72
CA PRO A 4 23.21 -41.42 8.53
C PRO A 4 22.98 -40.75 7.18
N SER A 5 22.37 -41.49 6.25
CA SER A 5 21.93 -40.96 4.96
C SER A 5 20.70 -40.10 5.22
N THR A 6 20.91 -38.83 5.59
CA THR A 6 19.85 -37.82 5.62
C THR A 6 19.38 -37.59 4.19
N SER A 7 18.16 -38.01 3.90
CA SER A 7 17.50 -37.80 2.62
C SER A 7 17.52 -36.31 2.26
N PRO A 8 17.94 -35.91 1.05
CA PRO A 8 17.99 -34.49 0.65
C PRO A 8 16.61 -33.81 0.77
N PHE A 9 15.55 -34.60 0.66
CA PHE A 9 14.16 -34.15 0.78
C PHE A 9 13.81 -33.56 2.16
N SER A 10 14.36 -34.12 3.25
CA SER A 10 14.05 -33.65 4.60
C SER A 10 14.73 -32.31 4.92
N GLN A 11 15.96 -32.12 4.41
CA GLN A 11 16.71 -30.88 4.63
C GLN A 11 16.05 -29.69 3.93
N GLU A 12 15.56 -29.90 2.71
CA GLU A 12 14.90 -28.84 1.95
C GLU A 12 13.55 -28.44 2.53
N GLN A 13 12.80 -29.42 3.05
CA GLN A 13 11.56 -29.17 3.79
C GLN A 13 11.82 -28.36 5.06
N THR A 14 12.92 -28.62 5.79
CA THR A 14 13.29 -27.80 6.97
C THR A 14 13.65 -26.37 6.58
N SER A 15 14.35 -26.15 5.46
CA SER A 15 14.66 -24.81 4.96
C SER A 15 13.40 -24.04 4.55
N SER A 16 12.45 -24.69 3.88
CA SER A 16 11.17 -24.06 3.52
C SER A 16 10.36 -23.66 4.75
N ASN A 17 10.25 -24.56 5.74
CA ASN A 17 9.56 -24.26 7.00
C ASN A 17 10.24 -23.12 7.75
N PHE A 18 11.57 -23.11 7.80
CA PHE A 18 12.33 -22.03 8.42
C PHE A 18 12.11 -20.68 7.73
N ALA A 19 12.20 -20.63 6.40
CA ALA A 19 11.95 -19.42 5.62
C ALA A 19 10.51 -18.91 5.78
N LEU A 20 9.53 -19.81 5.82
CA LEU A 20 8.12 -19.46 6.07
C LEU A 20 7.93 -18.90 7.48
N GLN A 21 8.51 -19.55 8.49
CA GLN A 21 8.44 -19.10 9.87
C GLN A 21 9.10 -17.73 10.04
N GLN A 22 10.25 -17.51 9.40
CA GLN A 22 10.92 -16.21 9.38
C GLN A 22 10.03 -15.15 8.72
N TYR A 23 9.42 -15.44 7.57
CA TYR A 23 8.47 -14.54 6.92
C TYR A 23 7.31 -14.17 7.84
N LEU A 24 6.69 -15.14 8.51
CA LEU A 24 5.57 -14.89 9.42
C LEU A 24 5.96 -14.02 10.62
N ALA A 25 7.15 -14.25 11.19
CA ALA A 25 7.67 -13.42 12.27
C ALA A 25 7.90 -11.97 11.81
N LEU A 26 8.51 -11.77 10.64
CA LEU A 26 8.72 -10.46 10.05
C LEU A 26 7.40 -9.76 9.69
N GLN A 27 6.42 -10.50 9.17
CA GLN A 27 5.09 -9.97 8.88
C GLN A 27 4.40 -9.44 10.15
N SER A 28 4.53 -10.15 11.28
CA SER A 28 4.03 -9.67 12.57
C SER A 28 4.71 -8.37 13.00
N GLN A 29 6.04 -8.31 12.88
CA GLN A 29 6.80 -7.08 13.20
C GLN A 29 6.41 -5.93 12.28
N HIS A 30 6.21 -6.20 10.98
CA HIS A 30 5.77 -5.21 10.00
C HIS A 30 4.42 -4.60 10.35
N GLU A 31 3.46 -5.44 10.78
CA GLU A 31 2.13 -4.99 11.21
C GLU A 31 2.21 -4.12 12.47
N GLU A 32 3.04 -4.50 13.44
CA GLU A 32 3.28 -3.72 14.66
C GLU A 32 3.89 -2.34 14.34
N LEU A 33 4.95 -2.30 13.53
CA LEU A 33 5.60 -1.06 13.10
C LEU A 33 4.62 -0.14 12.35
N ARG A 34 3.75 -0.72 11.50
CA ARG A 34 2.71 0.06 10.81
C ARG A 34 1.69 0.65 11.78
N GLN A 35 1.19 -0.15 12.71
CA GLN A 35 0.25 0.33 13.72
C GLN A 35 0.88 1.43 14.58
N HIS A 36 2.16 1.30 14.91
CA HIS A 36 2.88 2.30 15.69
C HIS A 36 3.09 3.60 14.91
N LEU A 37 3.49 3.52 13.63
CA LEU A 37 3.59 4.70 12.77
C LEU A 37 2.26 5.44 12.62
N ASP A 38 1.16 4.70 12.48
CA ASP A 38 -0.17 5.30 12.42
C ASP A 38 -0.54 5.96 13.76
N GLN A 39 -0.20 5.34 14.90
CA GLN A 39 -0.40 5.96 16.22
C GLN A 39 0.40 7.26 16.39
N ILE A 40 1.69 7.28 16.04
CA ILE A 40 2.53 8.48 16.14
C ILE A 40 1.96 9.61 15.26
N ARG A 41 1.51 9.28 14.03
CA ARG A 41 0.87 10.25 13.13
C ARG A 41 -0.49 10.75 13.67
N HIS A 42 -1.26 9.88 14.31
CA HIS A 42 -2.56 10.22 14.88
C HIS A 42 -2.45 11.10 16.13
N ILE A 43 -1.51 10.82 17.05
CA ILE A 43 -1.29 11.60 18.28
C ILE A 43 -1.05 13.08 17.94
N ASN A 44 -0.33 13.35 16.86
CA ASN A 44 -0.09 14.73 16.39
C ASN A 44 -1.35 15.43 15.86
N THR A 45 -2.35 14.66 15.40
CA THR A 45 -3.62 15.21 14.92
C THR A 45 -4.57 15.56 16.08
N CYS A 46 -4.58 14.79 17.17
CA CYS A 46 -5.47 15.04 18.31
C CYS A 46 -4.90 15.98 19.39
N ASN A 47 -3.58 16.12 19.52
CA ASN A 47 -2.99 17.07 20.50
C ASN A 47 -3.24 18.56 20.18
N THR A 48 -3.82 18.88 19.01
CA THR A 48 -4.16 20.26 18.60
C THR A 48 -5.66 20.55 18.61
N SER A 49 -6.50 19.61 19.06
CA SER A 49 -7.96 19.77 19.10
C SER A 49 -8.44 20.37 20.44
N LEU A 50 -8.00 21.59 20.76
CA LEU A 50 -8.69 22.48 21.71
C LEU A 50 -9.49 23.54 20.93
N ALA A 51 -10.42 23.09 20.09
CA ALA A 51 -11.44 23.95 19.49
C ALA A 51 -12.79 23.22 19.52
N SER A 52 -13.59 23.65 20.48
CA SER A 52 -14.93 23.19 20.82
C SER A 52 -15.89 23.14 19.62
N SER A 53 -16.64 22.05 19.50
CA SER A 53 -18.13 22.01 19.61
C SER A 53 -18.75 20.94 18.70
N PRO A 54 -19.56 20.00 19.23
CA PRO A 54 -20.56 19.28 18.45
C PRO A 54 -21.82 20.15 18.39
N SER A 55 -22.23 20.58 17.19
CA SER A 55 -23.53 21.25 17.03
C SER A 55 -24.26 20.74 15.79
N VAL A 56 -25.29 19.95 16.10
CA VAL A 56 -26.60 19.81 15.45
C VAL A 56 -26.67 19.49 13.95
N SER A 57 -27.27 18.33 13.65
CA SER A 57 -27.97 18.04 12.39
C SER A 57 -28.99 19.14 12.07
N PRO A 58 -29.40 19.31 10.79
CA PRO A 58 -30.67 18.69 10.43
C PRO A 58 -30.86 18.28 8.94
N THR A 59 -31.84 17.38 8.78
CA THR A 59 -32.81 17.20 7.67
C THR A 59 -32.44 16.44 6.39
N ARG A 60 -32.92 15.19 6.36
CA ARG A 60 -33.74 14.53 5.33
C ARG A 60 -34.03 15.34 4.05
N SER A 61 -33.82 14.69 2.90
CA SER A 61 -34.68 14.60 1.69
C SER A 61 -33.79 14.23 0.50
N ALA A 62 -34.16 13.45 -0.50
CA ALA A 62 -35.28 12.56 -0.76
C ALA A 62 -34.82 11.68 -1.94
N CYS A 63 -35.41 10.51 -2.07
CA CYS A 63 -35.27 9.65 -3.24
C CYS A 63 -35.63 10.43 -4.52
N SER A 64 -34.90 10.16 -5.62
CA SER A 64 -35.47 10.30 -6.96
C SER A 64 -35.07 9.11 -7.82
N PRO A 65 -35.99 8.13 -8.02
CA PRO A 65 -35.94 7.16 -9.10
C PRO A 65 -36.74 7.68 -10.32
N PHE A 66 -36.59 7.00 -11.47
CA PHE A 66 -37.16 7.25 -12.83
C PHE A 66 -36.21 7.96 -13.81
N GLY A 67 -35.99 7.48 -15.04
CA GLY A 67 -36.69 6.48 -15.84
C GLY A 67 -35.71 5.69 -16.74
N GLN A 68 -36.00 4.40 -16.95
CA GLN A 68 -36.61 3.84 -18.17
C GLN A 68 -35.57 3.27 -19.18
N TYR A 69 -35.49 1.94 -19.20
CA TYR A 69 -34.91 1.02 -20.20
C TYR A 69 -35.61 1.13 -21.59
N PRO A 70 -35.33 0.31 -22.65
CA PRO A 70 -34.19 -0.59 -22.99
C PRO A 70 -33.68 -0.47 -24.47
N ASN A 71 -32.64 -1.26 -24.79
CA ASN A 71 -32.32 -1.90 -26.09
C ASN A 71 -32.04 -1.05 -27.36
N ALA A 72 -30.80 -1.14 -27.87
CA ALA A 72 -30.47 -1.68 -29.20
C ALA A 72 -28.96 -1.57 -29.49
N ALA A 73 -28.29 -2.71 -29.69
CA ALA A 73 -27.18 -2.82 -30.64
C ALA A 73 -27.83 -3.24 -32.00
N PRO A 74 -27.26 -2.93 -33.19
CA PRO A 74 -25.93 -3.42 -33.55
C PRO A 74 -25.10 -2.58 -34.55
N SER A 75 -23.83 -2.97 -34.65
CA SER A 75 -22.98 -3.05 -35.86
C SER A 75 -21.93 -1.96 -36.19
N PRO A 76 -20.82 -2.36 -36.83
CA PRO A 76 -19.57 -1.59 -36.92
C PRO A 76 -19.28 -1.07 -38.35
N SER A 77 -18.54 0.03 -38.47
CA SER A 77 -17.80 0.34 -39.71
C SER A 77 -16.80 1.49 -39.55
N SER A 78 -15.54 1.14 -39.76
CA SER A 78 -14.45 1.81 -40.50
C SER A 78 -14.33 3.35 -40.58
N SER A 79 -13.05 3.76 -40.48
CA SER A 79 -12.38 4.80 -41.28
C SER A 79 -12.50 6.25 -40.78
N GLY A 80 -11.35 6.92 -40.64
CA GLY A 80 -11.31 8.38 -40.46
C GLY A 80 -10.02 8.91 -39.88
N ARG A 81 -9.03 9.14 -40.75
CA ARG A 81 -7.75 9.80 -40.46
C ARG A 81 -7.94 11.24 -39.94
N ARG A 82 -7.01 11.65 -39.06
CA ARG A 82 -6.37 12.99 -38.89
C ARG A 82 -7.29 14.19 -38.73
N HIS A 83 -7.05 15.04 -37.72
CA HIS A 83 -6.88 16.50 -37.90
C HIS A 83 -6.27 17.13 -36.63
N HIS A 84 -5.21 17.92 -36.84
CA HIS A 84 -4.72 18.90 -35.87
C HIS A 84 -5.78 19.96 -35.63
N SER A 85 -5.95 20.38 -34.37
CA SER A 85 -6.60 21.65 -34.02
C SER A 85 -6.00 22.20 -32.74
N ARG A 86 -5.01 23.08 -32.91
CA ARG A 86 -4.71 24.16 -31.97
C ARG A 86 -5.86 25.17 -32.07
N SER A 87 -6.51 25.55 -30.97
CA SER A 87 -7.04 26.92 -30.78
C SER A 87 -7.82 27.07 -29.46
N ARG A 88 -7.30 27.97 -28.61
CA ARG A 88 -7.99 29.00 -27.80
C ARG A 88 -8.82 28.60 -26.56
N ARG A 89 -8.26 29.01 -25.41
CA ARG A 89 -8.87 29.91 -24.41
C ARG A 89 -10.40 30.03 -24.45
N SER A 90 -11.04 29.50 -23.41
CA SER A 90 -12.27 30.07 -22.84
C SER A 90 -12.16 30.08 -21.33
N SER A 91 -12.09 31.29 -20.80
CA SER A 91 -12.13 31.69 -19.40
C SER A 91 -13.52 31.44 -18.79
N LEU A 92 -13.62 30.59 -17.77
CA LEU A 92 -14.75 30.58 -16.84
C LEU A 92 -14.29 30.26 -15.41
N SER A 93 -14.17 31.33 -14.63
CA SER A 93 -14.37 31.45 -13.18
C SER A 93 -14.12 30.21 -12.31
N SER A 94 -12.87 30.07 -11.82
CA SER A 94 -12.58 29.21 -10.66
C SER A 94 -13.24 29.80 -9.41
N PRO A 95 -14.00 29.01 -8.61
CA PRO A 95 -14.41 29.43 -7.28
C PRO A 95 -13.16 29.73 -6.47
N LYS A 96 -13.05 30.97 -6.00
CA LYS A 96 -12.02 31.45 -5.08
C LYS A 96 -12.32 30.81 -3.73
N ALA A 97 -12.01 29.52 -3.59
CA ALA A 97 -11.98 28.84 -2.32
C ALA A 97 -10.96 29.59 -1.47
N ARG A 98 -11.49 30.30 -0.47
CA ARG A 98 -10.72 30.96 0.57
C ARG A 98 -9.64 29.97 1.00
N ARG A 99 -8.37 30.32 0.76
CA ARG A 99 -7.23 29.65 1.36
C ARG A 99 -7.39 29.88 2.86
N SER A 100 -8.12 28.99 3.52
CA SER A 100 -7.95 28.80 4.94
C SER A 100 -6.52 28.27 5.06
N SER A 101 -5.58 29.18 5.27
CA SER A 101 -4.23 28.85 5.69
C SER A 101 -4.35 28.29 7.11
N SER A 102 -4.90 27.08 7.21
CA SER A 102 -4.65 26.21 8.33
C SER A 102 -3.18 25.87 8.20
N LEU A 103 -2.34 26.66 8.87
CA LEU A 103 -0.95 26.29 9.10
C LEU A 103 -1.02 24.89 9.70
N ALA A 104 -0.58 23.89 8.94
CA ALA A 104 -0.42 22.55 9.47
C ALA A 104 0.44 22.69 10.74
N PRO A 105 0.02 22.14 11.89
CA PRO A 105 0.82 22.18 13.10
C PRO A 105 2.23 21.71 12.77
N ILE A 106 3.24 22.52 13.12
CA ILE A 106 4.64 22.16 13.01
C ILE A 106 4.80 20.92 13.89
N ALA A 107 4.98 19.74 13.29
CA ALA A 107 5.31 18.55 14.05
C ALA A 107 6.63 18.82 14.78
N ASP A 108 6.68 18.57 16.09
CA ASP A 108 7.89 18.75 16.88
C ASP A 108 9.04 17.94 16.25
N GLU A 109 10.25 18.51 16.20
CA GLU A 109 11.43 17.90 15.56
C GLU A 109 11.72 16.49 16.11
N THR A 110 11.44 16.29 17.40
CA THR A 110 11.53 15.00 18.09
C THR A 110 10.58 13.96 17.50
N THR A 111 9.36 14.34 17.14
CA THR A 111 8.40 13.43 16.52
C THR A 111 8.78 13.12 15.08
N ILE A 112 9.30 14.11 14.34
CA ILE A 112 9.80 13.89 12.97
C ILE A 112 10.92 12.84 12.98
N TRP A 113 11.84 12.94 13.94
CA TRP A 113 12.91 11.96 14.11
C TRP A 113 12.38 10.57 14.48
N ALA A 114 11.45 10.49 15.43
CA ALA A 114 10.84 9.22 15.84
C ALA A 114 10.12 8.51 14.68
N VAL A 115 9.38 9.26 13.85
CA VAL A 115 8.75 8.72 12.63
C VAL A 115 9.81 8.25 11.63
N ALA A 116 10.87 9.01 11.42
CA ALA A 116 11.94 8.64 10.47
C ALA A 116 12.69 7.37 10.91
N GLU A 117 12.97 7.21 12.21
CA GLU A 117 13.59 6.01 12.76
C GLU A 117 12.68 4.79 12.58
N GLU A 118 11.40 4.92 12.89
CA GLU A 118 10.44 3.82 12.78
C GLU A 118 10.18 3.43 11.31
N GLU A 119 10.15 4.41 10.40
CA GLU A 119 10.10 4.15 8.96
C GLU A 119 11.37 3.46 8.45
N GLN A 120 12.54 3.75 9.03
CA GLN A 120 13.78 3.04 8.69
C GLN A 120 13.71 1.58 9.15
N ARG A 121 13.20 1.31 10.36
CA ARG A 121 12.98 -0.07 10.84
C ARG A 121 12.00 -0.83 9.94
N LEU A 122 10.91 -0.16 9.51
CA LEU A 122 9.94 -0.74 8.59
C LEU A 122 10.59 -1.13 7.25
N PHE A 123 11.46 -0.28 6.72
CA PHE A 123 12.22 -0.56 5.50
C PHE A 123 13.11 -1.80 5.66
N ASP A 124 13.82 -1.93 6.80
CA ASP A 124 14.70 -3.05 7.07
C ASP A 124 13.93 -4.38 7.24
N VAL A 125 12.77 -4.35 7.90
CA VAL A 125 11.85 -5.50 8.01
C VAL A 125 11.34 -5.92 6.63
N ASN A 126 10.94 -4.96 5.79
CA ASN A 126 10.50 -5.23 4.42
C ASN A 126 11.60 -5.88 3.56
N GLU A 127 12.86 -5.44 3.68
CA GLU A 127 14.01 -6.11 3.04
C GLU A 127 14.21 -7.54 3.57
N GLY A 128 13.99 -7.76 4.86
CA GLY A 128 13.94 -9.08 5.48
C GLY A 128 12.87 -9.97 4.86
N MET A 129 11.63 -9.48 4.78
CA MET A 129 10.50 -10.21 4.21
C MET A 129 10.75 -10.58 2.75
N LYS A 130 11.28 -9.63 1.97
CA LYS A 130 11.69 -9.88 0.58
C LYS A 130 12.67 -11.05 0.49
N ARG A 131 13.70 -11.07 1.34
CA ARG A 131 14.70 -12.15 1.37
C ARG A 131 14.07 -13.51 1.70
N ALA A 132 13.23 -13.57 2.74
CA ALA A 132 12.54 -14.80 3.13
C ALA A 132 11.60 -15.31 2.02
N LEU A 133 10.87 -14.43 1.34
CA LEU A 133 9.99 -14.78 0.22
C LEU A 133 10.78 -15.28 -0.99
N MET A 134 11.94 -14.68 -1.30
CA MET A 134 12.83 -15.19 -2.36
C MET A 134 13.40 -16.56 -2.01
N GLU A 135 13.76 -16.79 -0.74
CA GLU A 135 14.23 -18.10 -0.27
C GLU A 135 13.14 -19.16 -0.38
N LEU A 136 11.88 -18.82 -0.03
CA LEU A 136 10.73 -19.70 -0.24
C LEU A 136 10.57 -20.11 -1.70
N LEU A 137 10.71 -19.19 -2.65
CA LEU A 137 10.62 -19.52 -4.09
C LEU A 137 11.74 -20.46 -4.57
N ASN A 138 12.84 -20.55 -3.83
CA ASN A 138 13.93 -21.48 -4.13
C ASN A 138 13.69 -22.89 -3.58
N CYS A 139 12.71 -23.09 -2.68
CA CYS A 139 12.36 -24.41 -2.16
C CYS A 139 11.51 -25.22 -3.14
N GLU A 140 11.82 -26.49 -3.35
CA GLU A 140 11.13 -27.44 -4.22
C GLU A 140 9.67 -27.63 -3.82
N GLN A 141 9.35 -27.60 -2.51
CA GLN A 141 7.97 -27.67 -2.04
C GLN A 141 7.12 -26.52 -2.59
N VAL A 142 7.67 -25.30 -2.66
CA VAL A 142 7.00 -24.14 -3.25
C VAL A 142 7.01 -24.23 -4.76
N ARG A 143 8.08 -24.75 -5.37
CA ARG A 143 8.17 -24.90 -6.83
C ARG A 143 7.14 -25.90 -7.38
N SER A 144 6.90 -26.98 -6.63
CA SER A 144 5.96 -28.05 -6.96
C SER A 144 4.49 -27.67 -6.71
N ASP A 145 4.20 -26.74 -5.80
CA ASP A 145 2.84 -26.22 -5.57
C ASP A 145 2.63 -24.87 -6.28
N SER A 146 1.92 -24.89 -7.41
CA SER A 146 1.62 -23.68 -8.20
C SER A 146 0.82 -22.62 -7.45
N SER A 147 -0.09 -23.03 -6.55
CA SER A 147 -0.94 -22.11 -5.79
C SER A 147 -0.14 -21.42 -4.72
N PHE A 148 0.68 -22.20 -3.99
CA PHE A 148 1.56 -21.63 -2.98
C PHE A 148 2.61 -20.72 -3.59
N ARG A 149 3.21 -21.11 -4.72
CA ARG A 149 4.14 -20.25 -5.47
C ARG A 149 3.50 -18.92 -5.88
N MET A 150 2.27 -18.96 -6.40
CA MET A 150 1.54 -17.75 -6.77
C MET A 150 1.32 -16.84 -5.56
N TRP A 151 0.94 -17.40 -4.41
CA TRP A 151 0.80 -16.65 -3.17
C TRP A 151 2.11 -15.97 -2.74
N VAL A 152 3.23 -16.70 -2.76
CA VAL A 152 4.56 -16.14 -2.42
C VAL A 152 4.93 -15.02 -3.39
N GLN A 153 4.68 -15.20 -4.69
CA GLN A 153 4.93 -14.18 -5.72
C GLN A 153 4.07 -12.92 -5.52
N CYS A 154 2.78 -13.08 -5.20
CA CYS A 154 1.90 -11.95 -4.89
C CYS A 154 2.42 -11.17 -3.68
N ARG A 155 2.79 -11.87 -2.59
CA ARG A 155 3.37 -11.25 -1.39
C ARG A 155 4.68 -10.53 -1.70
N LEU A 156 5.54 -11.13 -2.51
CA LEU A 156 6.80 -10.50 -2.93
C LEU A 156 6.54 -9.20 -3.69
N MET A 157 5.59 -9.20 -4.62
CA MET A 157 5.22 -7.99 -5.37
C MET A 157 4.68 -6.88 -4.48
N ASP A 158 3.87 -7.23 -3.48
CA ASP A 158 3.37 -6.27 -2.49
C ASP A 158 4.52 -5.67 -1.68
N THR A 159 5.41 -6.50 -1.10
CA THR A 159 6.58 -6.04 -0.34
C THR A 159 7.49 -5.14 -1.19
N GLU A 160 7.74 -5.50 -2.46
CA GLU A 160 8.54 -4.66 -3.34
C GLU A 160 7.88 -3.33 -3.69
N ARG A 161 6.54 -3.31 -3.83
CA ARG A 161 5.81 -2.05 -4.06
C ARG A 161 5.95 -1.11 -2.86
N GLU A 162 5.95 -1.65 -1.65
CA GLU A 162 6.16 -0.88 -0.42
C GLU A 162 7.57 -0.30 -0.37
N LEU A 163 8.61 -1.11 -0.58
CA LEU A 163 10.01 -0.66 -0.65
C LEU A 163 10.24 0.43 -1.71
N ARG A 164 9.60 0.29 -2.89
CA ARG A 164 9.66 1.31 -3.95
C ARG A 164 8.99 2.61 -3.52
N SER A 165 7.88 2.53 -2.80
CA SER A 165 7.14 3.70 -2.32
C SER A 165 7.95 4.45 -1.26
N GLU A 166 8.57 3.74 -0.33
CA GLU A 166 9.44 4.31 0.71
C GLU A 166 10.66 5.01 0.12
N ARG A 167 11.34 4.37 -0.84
CA ARG A 167 12.48 4.98 -1.53
C ARG A 167 12.11 6.31 -2.19
N ARG A 168 10.93 6.38 -2.82
CA ARG A 168 10.43 7.60 -3.47
C ARG A 168 10.16 8.72 -2.47
N ARG A 169 9.63 8.39 -1.28
CA ARG A 169 9.40 9.37 -0.20
C ARG A 169 10.72 9.94 0.31
N LYS A 170 11.76 9.11 0.46
CA LYS A 170 13.10 9.52 0.94
C LYS A 170 13.89 10.33 -0.10
N SER A 171 13.59 10.20 -1.39
CA SER A 171 14.29 10.89 -2.48
C SER A 171 13.67 12.23 -2.91
N ALA A 172 12.54 12.63 -2.33
CA ALA A 172 11.92 13.92 -2.62
C ALA A 172 12.68 15.05 -1.89
N PRO A 173 13.12 16.12 -2.59
CA PRO A 173 13.81 17.27 -1.98
C PRO A 173 12.87 18.13 -1.13
#